data_AF-A0A101J3U5-F1
#
_entry.id   AF-A0A101J3U5-F1
#
_cell.length_a   1.000
_cell.length_b   1.000
_cell.length_c   1.000
_cell.angle_alpha   90.00
_cell.angle_beta   90.00
_cell.angle_gamma   90.00
#
_symmetry.space_group_name_H-M   'P 1'
#
loop_
_entity.id
_entity.type
_entity.pdbx_description
1 polymer ?
#
loop_
_entity_poly.entity_id
_entity_poly.type
_entity_poly.pdbx_seq_one_letter_code
_entity_poly.pdbx_strand_id
1 'polypeptide(L)'
;MAPLFGSRFWGYYPPHIWSRITCYLSLCRVKSSGHEKLDPKQSYIFVANHQGAFDIFLLYGFLNQNIKWVQKQSLRKIPFVGFASEKAGHVFVDNSTAAARAATIERVKAQITNGVSM
;
A
#
# COMPACT_ATOMS: atom_id res chain seq x y z
N MET A 1 6.20 -11.57 19.20
CA MET A 1 7.48 -11.72 18.46
C MET A 1 7.67 -10.50 17.59
N ALA A 2 8.73 -9.72 17.82
CA ALA A 2 9.11 -8.66 16.89
C ALA A 2 9.66 -9.33 15.62
N PRO A 3 9.26 -8.88 14.42
CA PRO A 3 9.77 -9.46 13.19
C PRO A 3 11.29 -9.24 13.06
N LEU A 4 11.99 -10.18 12.41
CA LEU A 4 13.46 -10.20 12.24
C LEU A 4 14.03 -8.96 11.52
N PHE A 5 13.17 -8.10 10.99
CA PHE A 5 13.47 -6.78 10.42
C PHE A 5 12.31 -5.84 10.78
N GLY A 6 12.53 -4.52 10.86
CA GLY A 6 11.50 -3.56 11.27
C GLY A 6 10.26 -3.55 10.34
N SER A 7 9.13 -3.00 10.81
CA SER A 7 7.86 -2.96 10.06
C SER A 7 7.98 -2.33 8.66
N ARG A 8 8.89 -1.36 8.49
CA ARG A 8 9.17 -0.71 7.20
C ARG A 8 9.77 -1.69 6.17
N PHE A 9 10.63 -2.62 6.59
CA PHE A 9 11.22 -3.62 5.70
C PHE A 9 10.15 -4.58 5.19
N TRP A 10 9.36 -5.14 6.13
CA TRP A 10 8.31 -6.12 5.81
C TRP A 10 7.13 -5.51 5.03
N GLY A 11 6.87 -4.22 5.19
CA GLY A 11 5.88 -3.50 4.38
C GLY A 11 6.33 -3.22 2.95
N TYR A 12 7.64 -3.23 2.68
CA TYR A 12 8.19 -2.82 1.38
C TYR A 12 8.73 -4.00 0.56
N TYR A 13 9.74 -4.72 1.04
CA TYR A 13 10.50 -5.66 0.20
C TYR A 13 9.71 -6.90 -0.22
N PRO A 14 9.00 -7.61 0.67
CA PRO A 14 8.22 -8.77 0.26
C PRO A 14 7.19 -8.48 -0.83
N PRO A 15 6.29 -7.48 -0.69
CA PRO A 15 5.32 -7.18 -1.74
C PRO A 15 5.97 -6.59 -3.00
N HIS A 16 7.07 -5.84 -2.89
CA HIS A 16 7.82 -5.31 -4.04
C HIS A 16 8.38 -6.43 -4.92
N ILE A 17 9.08 -7.39 -4.31
CA ILE A 17 9.66 -8.54 -5.02
C ILE A 17 8.56 -9.42 -5.62
N TRP A 18 7.54 -9.77 -4.82
CA TRP A 18 6.41 -10.58 -5.28
C TRP A 18 5.71 -9.94 -6.48
N SER A 19 5.52 -8.62 -6.46
CA SER A 19 4.88 -7.89 -7.55
C SER A 19 5.70 -7.88 -8.82
N ARG A 20 7.02 -7.68 -8.72
CA ARG A 20 7.91 -7.71 -9.90
C ARG A 20 7.96 -9.10 -10.54
N ILE A 21 8.04 -10.15 -9.72
CA ILE A 21 7.99 -11.54 -10.20
C ILE A 21 6.64 -11.81 -10.88
N THR A 22 5.53 -11.40 -10.28
CA THR A 22 4.20 -11.62 -10.84
C THR A 22 4.02 -10.93 -12.19
N CYS A 23 4.42 -9.65 -12.31
CA CYS A 23 4.39 -8.94 -13.59
C CYS A 23 5.30 -9.60 -14.64
N TYR A 24 6.51 -10.03 -14.25
CA TYR A 24 7.44 -10.71 -15.15
C TYR A 24 6.88 -12.04 -15.68
N LEU A 25 6.36 -12.89 -14.79
CA LEU A 25 5.75 -14.18 -15.15
C LEU A 25 4.47 -13.99 -15.98
N SER A 26 3.77 -12.88 -15.80
CA SER A 26 2.60 -12.49 -16.60
C SER A 26 2.97 -11.82 -17.93
N LEU A 27 4.27 -11.76 -18.27
CA LEU A 27 4.81 -11.13 -19.49
C LEU A 27 4.45 -9.64 -19.62
N CYS A 28 4.16 -8.96 -18.50
CA CYS A 28 3.85 -7.55 -18.47
C CYS A 28 5.13 -6.72 -18.66
N ARG A 29 5.21 -5.97 -19.76
CA ARG A 29 6.24 -4.93 -19.94
C ARG A 29 5.81 -3.65 -19.24
N VAL A 30 6.37 -3.40 -18.06
CA VAL A 30 6.04 -2.23 -17.24
C VAL A 30 7.06 -1.12 -17.46
N LYS A 31 6.57 0.09 -17.77
CA LYS A 31 7.38 1.32 -17.80
C LYS A 31 6.81 2.30 -16.79
N SER A 32 7.68 2.81 -15.93
CA SER A 32 7.34 3.78 -14.89
C SER A 32 8.30 4.98 -14.98
N SER A 33 7.79 6.19 -14.81
CA SER A 33 8.56 7.45 -14.91
C SER A 33 8.04 8.46 -13.90
N GLY A 34 8.80 9.51 -13.58
CA GLY A 34 8.39 10.55 -12.64
C GLY A 34 8.93 10.37 -11.22
N HIS A 35 9.77 9.37 -10.97
CA HIS A 35 10.37 9.12 -9.65
C HIS A 35 11.28 10.24 -9.18
N GLU A 36 11.85 11.00 -10.12
CA GLU A 36 12.68 12.18 -9.85
C GLU A 36 11.93 13.31 -9.14
N LYS A 37 10.59 13.28 -9.16
CA LYS A 37 9.72 14.27 -8.53
C LYS A 37 9.43 13.96 -7.06
N LEU A 38 9.87 12.80 -6.56
CA LEU A 38 9.56 12.33 -5.22
C LEU A 38 10.73 12.65 -4.27
N ASP A 39 10.43 13.39 -3.20
CA ASP A 39 11.36 13.61 -2.09
C ASP A 39 11.18 12.49 -1.05
N PRO A 40 12.24 11.70 -0.75
CA PRO A 40 12.20 10.65 0.27
C PRO A 40 11.84 11.12 1.70
N LYS A 41 11.92 12.43 1.97
CA LYS A 41 11.58 13.03 3.26
C LYS A 41 10.14 13.54 3.34
N GLN A 42 9.41 13.52 2.23
CA GLN A 42 8.03 13.98 2.16
C GLN A 42 7.03 12.81 2.15
N SER A 43 5.88 13.01 2.80
CA SER A 43 4.75 12.09 2.71
C SER A 43 3.87 12.44 1.51
N TYR A 44 3.42 11.42 0.78
CA TYR A 44 2.54 11.57 -0.39
C TYR A 44 1.23 10.79 -0.23
N ILE A 45 0.19 11.28 -0.92
CA ILE A 45 -1.02 10.51 -1.23
C ILE A 45 -0.99 10.21 -2.71
N PHE A 46 -0.87 8.94 -3.06
CA PHE A 46 -0.91 8.44 -4.43
C PHE A 46 -2.34 8.08 -4.80
N VAL A 47 -2.89 8.81 -5.76
CA VAL A 47 -4.23 8.58 -6.28
C VAL A 47 -4.11 7.98 -7.67
N ALA A 48 -4.25 6.66 -7.76
CA ALA A 48 -4.29 5.93 -9.02
C ALA A 48 -5.73 5.73 -9.49
N ASN A 49 -5.96 5.74 -10.80
CA ASN A 49 -7.15 5.13 -11.36
C ASN A 49 -7.17 3.64 -11.03
N HIS A 50 -8.34 3.08 -10.75
CA HIS A 50 -8.50 1.65 -10.47
C HIS A 50 -9.07 0.95 -11.71
N GLN A 51 -8.27 0.09 -12.35
CA GLN A 51 -8.64 -0.63 -13.58
C GLN A 51 -8.70 -2.14 -13.37
N GLY A 52 -7.99 -2.67 -12.39
CA GLY A 52 -8.06 -4.09 -12.08
C GLY A 52 -7.10 -4.55 -11.00
N ALA A 53 -7.01 -5.87 -10.85
CA ALA A 53 -6.18 -6.48 -9.82
C ALA A 53 -4.68 -6.19 -10.00
N PHE A 54 -4.22 -5.96 -11.24
CA PHE A 54 -2.82 -5.65 -11.51
C PHE A 54 -2.34 -4.32 -10.94
N ASP A 55 -3.26 -3.41 -10.58
CA ASP A 55 -2.90 -2.13 -9.94
C ASP A 55 -2.08 -2.37 -8.65
N ILE A 56 -2.39 -3.45 -7.92
CA ILE A 56 -1.65 -3.87 -6.73
C ILE A 56 -0.17 -4.14 -7.08
N PHE A 57 0.07 -4.94 -8.12
CA PHE A 57 1.43 -5.30 -8.53
C PHE A 57 2.19 -4.13 -9.14
N LEU A 58 1.50 -3.28 -9.91
CA LEU A 58 2.11 -2.12 -10.53
C LEU A 58 2.57 -1.12 -9.46
N LEU A 59 1.74 -0.82 -8.47
CA LEU A 59 2.12 0.12 -7.41
C LEU A 59 3.21 -0.45 -6.49
N TYR A 60 3.04 -1.67 -5.97
CA TYR A 60 4.09 -2.25 -5.10
C TYR A 60 5.42 -2.47 -5.82
N GLY A 61 5.42 -2.87 -7.09
CA GLY A 61 6.64 -3.25 -7.81
C GLY A 61 7.39 -2.10 -8.49
N PHE A 62 6.70 -0.99 -8.82
CA PHE A 62 7.22 0.03 -9.72
C PHE A 62 7.03 1.47 -9.25
N LEU A 63 6.24 1.72 -8.19
CA LEU A 63 6.17 3.05 -7.57
C LEU A 63 7.46 3.39 -6.81
N ASN A 64 8.18 2.37 -6.34
CA ASN A 64 9.41 2.49 -5.55
C ASN A 64 9.24 3.36 -4.29
N GLN A 65 8.05 3.31 -3.69
CA GLN A 65 7.72 3.97 -2.43
C GLN A 65 7.09 2.96 -1.49
N ASN A 66 7.37 3.11 -0.19
CA ASN A 66 6.69 2.32 0.81
C ASN A 66 5.34 2.97 1.14
N ILE A 67 4.29 2.46 0.51
CA ILE A 67 2.93 2.98 0.64
C ILE A 67 2.09 2.11 1.59
N LYS A 68 1.23 2.77 2.36
CA LYS A 68 0.15 2.10 3.10
C LYS A 68 -1.15 2.23 2.35
N TRP A 69 -1.76 1.09 2.04
CA TRP A 69 -3.00 1.06 1.29
C TRP A 69 -4.19 1.54 2.11
N VAL A 70 -5.09 2.25 1.45
CA VAL A 70 -6.44 2.55 1.93
C VAL A 70 -7.40 1.61 1.22
N GLN A 71 -7.88 0.58 1.92
CA GLN A 71 -8.51 -0.59 1.30
C GLN A 71 -9.81 -1.01 2.00
N LYS A 72 -10.68 -1.78 1.33
CA LYS A 72 -12.00 -2.17 1.87
C LYS A 72 -11.88 -2.99 3.17
N GLN A 73 -12.73 -2.71 4.15
CA GLN A 73 -12.81 -3.47 5.42
C GLN A 73 -12.96 -4.99 5.23
N SER A 74 -13.67 -5.43 4.18
CA SER A 74 -13.87 -6.86 3.90
C SER A 74 -12.57 -7.62 3.63
N LEU A 75 -11.53 -6.96 3.09
CA LEU A 75 -10.23 -7.59 2.80
C LEU A 75 -9.53 -8.08 4.07
N ARG A 76 -9.86 -7.51 5.24
CA ARG A 76 -9.32 -7.95 6.52
C ARG A 76 -9.67 -9.40 6.84
N LYS A 77 -10.78 -9.91 6.28
CA LYS A 77 -11.27 -11.28 6.52
C LYS A 77 -10.56 -12.33 5.68
N ILE A 78 -9.80 -11.93 4.66
CA ILE A 78 -9.08 -12.87 3.79
C ILE A 78 -7.87 -13.43 4.57
N PRO A 79 -7.76 -14.75 4.77
CA PRO A 79 -6.62 -15.35 5.45
C PRO A 79 -5.31 -14.97 4.77
N PHE A 80 -4.25 -14.78 5.57
CA PHE A 80 -2.92 -14.32 5.16
C PHE A 80 -2.87 -12.89 4.60
N VAL A 81 -3.74 -12.52 3.65
CA VAL A 81 -3.81 -11.18 3.06
C VAL A 81 -4.22 -10.15 4.11
N GLY A 82 -5.34 -10.38 4.81
CA GLY A 82 -5.81 -9.48 5.86
C GLY A 82 -4.80 -9.33 6.99
N PHE A 83 -4.18 -10.44 7.40
CA PHE A 83 -3.12 -10.44 8.41
C PHE A 83 -1.88 -9.66 7.95
N ALA A 84 -1.40 -9.89 6.72
CA ALA A 84 -0.26 -9.18 6.16
C ALA A 84 -0.54 -7.68 6.00
N SER A 85 -1.73 -7.31 5.51
CA SER A 85 -2.17 -5.91 5.43
C SER A 85 -2.21 -5.22 6.79
N GLU A 86 -2.69 -5.92 7.83
CA GLU A 86 -2.70 -5.39 9.19
C GLU A 86 -1.29 -5.21 9.75
N LYS A 87 -0.39 -6.17 9.50
CA LYS A 87 1.03 -6.06 9.90
C LYS A 87 1.80 -4.99 9.13
N ALA A 88 1.46 -4.76 7.86
CA ALA A 88 1.98 -3.67 7.05
C ALA A 88 1.40 -2.30 7.45
N GLY A 89 0.37 -2.28 8.31
CA GLY A 89 -0.26 -1.06 8.82
C GLY A 89 -1.15 -0.37 7.80
N HIS A 90 -1.74 -1.11 6.87
CA HIS A 90 -2.72 -0.58 5.91
C HIS A 90 -4.00 -0.14 6.61
N VAL A 91 -4.66 0.87 6.04
CA VAL A 91 -5.90 1.42 6.56
C VAL A 91 -7.08 0.68 5.92
N PHE A 92 -7.91 0.09 6.78
CA PHE A 92 -9.16 -0.52 6.35
C PHE A 92 -10.31 0.49 6.46
N VAL A 93 -10.99 0.72 5.35
CA VAL A 93 -12.10 1.66 5.23
C VAL A 93 -13.41 0.93 5.51
N ASP A 94 -14.10 1.40 6.56
CA ASP A 94 -15.48 1.05 6.83
C ASP A 94 -16.41 2.08 6.18
N ASN A 95 -17.11 1.65 5.13
CA ASN A 95 -18.04 2.47 4.36
C ASN A 95 -19.51 2.29 4.78
N SER A 96 -19.78 1.64 5.92
CA SER A 96 -21.15 1.38 6.41
C SER A 96 -21.93 2.65 6.73
N THR A 97 -21.26 3.68 7.24
CA THR A 97 -21.90 4.95 7.66
C THR A 97 -21.03 6.15 7.31
N ALA A 98 -21.62 7.36 7.30
CA ALA A 98 -20.86 8.60 7.14
C ALA A 98 -19.86 8.82 8.28
N ALA A 99 -20.25 8.50 9.52
CA ALA A 99 -19.37 8.58 10.69
C ALA A 99 -18.16 7.64 10.59
N ALA A 100 -18.35 6.40 10.12
CA ALA A 100 -17.26 5.44 9.94
C ALA A 100 -16.25 5.91 8.86
N ARG A 101 -16.75 6.51 7.78
CA ARG A 101 -15.91 7.13 6.75
C ARG A 101 -15.11 8.31 7.30
N ALA A 102 -15.74 9.21 8.05
CA ALA A 102 -15.07 10.34 8.69
C ALA A 102 -13.96 9.87 9.66
N ALA A 103 -14.25 8.86 10.49
CA ALA A 103 -13.25 8.28 11.39
C ALA A 103 -12.05 7.67 10.64
N THR A 104 -12.28 7.10 9.45
CA THR A 104 -11.21 6.58 8.59
C THR A 104 -10.33 7.71 8.06
N ILE A 105 -10.92 8.83 7.64
CA ILE A 105 -10.18 10.02 7.18
C ILE A 105 -9.26 10.54 8.30
N GLU A 106 -9.76 10.64 9.53
CA GLU A 106 -8.93 11.07 10.67
C GLU A 106 -7.76 10.11 10.94
N ARG A 107 -7.98 8.79 10.81
CA ARG A 107 -6.89 7.80 10.92
C ARG A 107 -5.84 7.96 9.82
N VAL A 108 -6.28 8.17 8.57
CA VAL A 108 -5.40 8.42 7.43
C VAL A 108 -4.56 9.67 7.69
N LYS A 109 -5.18 10.77 8.11
CA LYS A 109 -4.51 12.03 8.44
C LYS A 109 -3.45 11.87 9.52
N ALA A 110 -3.73 11.09 10.57
CA ALA A 110 -2.76 10.83 11.64
C ALA A 110 -1.56 9.97 11.17
N GLN A 111 -1.75 9.13 10.16
CA GLN A 111 -0.74 8.19 9.69
C GLN A 111 0.12 8.71 8.53
N ILE A 112 -0.34 9.70 7.76
CA ILE A 112 0.45 10.36 6.68
C ILE A 112 1.33 11.45 7.32
N THR A 113 2.23 11.02 8.20
CA THR A 113 3.21 11.89 8.84
C THR A 113 4.59 11.24 8.76
N ASN A 114 5.66 12.04 8.89
CA ASN A 114 7.04 11.55 8.99
C ASN A 114 7.51 10.68 7.79
N GLY A 115 7.13 11.04 6.56
CA GLY A 115 7.55 10.34 5.35
C GLY A 115 6.78 9.04 5.07
N VAL A 116 5.75 8.74 5.85
CA VAL A 116 4.79 7.67 5.51
C VAL A 116 3.92 8.16 4.36
N SER A 117 3.93 7.42 3.25
CA SER A 117 3.07 7.68 2.10
C SER A 117 1.92 6.66 2.03
N MET A 118 0.85 7.01 1.32
CA MET A 118 -0.32 6.16 1.08
C MET A 118 -0.67 6.12 -0.39
#